data_AF-G0QAZ3-F1
#
_entry.id   AF-G0QAZ3-F1
#
_cell.length_a   1.000
_cell.length_b   1.000
_cell.length_c   1.000
_cell.angle_alpha   90.00
_cell.angle_beta   90.00
_cell.angle_gamma   90.00
#
_symmetry.space_group_name_H-M   'P 1'
#
loop_
_entity.id
_entity.type
_entity.pdbx_description
1 polymer ?
#
loop_
_entity_poly.entity_id
_entity_poly.type
_entity_poly.pdbx_seq_one_letter_code
_entity_poly.pdbx_strand_id
1 'polypeptide(L)'
;MNNRDEALELHADNPGKISVEPSVEVETADDLELVYTPGVAEPCRRIAEKPEKSYKYTSRSNLVGIVSDGSAVLGLGDIGPEASMPVMEGKANLMKKFADVDGVPLCINADSPQESVEFVERAAPTFGAFNLEDISAPQCFEIERSLKQKLDVPVFHDDQHGTAVVVLAALENALEVVDKSLEGSRITIVGAGASGTAVAEFLHEAGAGEILPVDRNGVIDTGSGGNAQAEARRTDRPTQRGNHGGRL
;
A
#
# COMPACT_ATOMS: atom_id res chain seq x y z
N MET A 1 23.76 22.45 0.98
CA MET A 1 23.63 22.33 2.43
C MET A 1 23.62 20.83 2.76
N ASN A 2 23.20 20.38 3.96
CA ASN A 2 22.94 18.95 4.16
C ASN A 2 21.57 18.62 3.55
N ASN A 3 21.40 17.45 2.95
CA ASN A 3 20.15 16.96 2.34
C ASN A 3 18.93 17.10 3.29
N ARG A 4 19.17 17.06 4.61
CA ARG A 4 18.13 17.27 5.62
C ARG A 4 17.57 18.70 5.64
N ASP A 5 18.43 19.71 5.60
CA ASP A 5 18.01 21.11 5.65
C ASP A 5 17.28 21.47 4.35
N GLU A 6 17.80 20.98 3.21
CA GLU A 6 17.18 21.16 1.89
C GLU A 6 15.79 20.50 1.81
N ALA A 7 15.62 19.32 2.42
CA ALA A 7 14.31 18.66 2.48
C ALA A 7 13.29 19.46 3.30
N LEU A 8 13.71 20.06 4.42
CA LEU A 8 12.84 20.91 5.24
C LEU A 8 12.49 22.21 4.52
N GLU A 9 13.47 22.88 3.91
CA GLU A 9 13.27 24.10 3.11
C GLU A 9 12.30 23.83 1.97
N LEU A 10 12.43 22.72 1.24
CA LEU A 10 11.51 22.37 0.17
C LEU A 10 10.05 22.29 0.63
N HIS A 11 9.77 21.67 1.78
CA HIS A 11 8.42 21.53 2.33
C HIS A 11 7.92 22.81 3.02
N ALA A 12 8.83 23.69 3.46
CA ALA A 12 8.47 24.98 4.04
C ALA A 12 8.13 26.02 2.95
N ASP A 13 8.93 26.05 1.88
CA ASP A 13 8.74 26.96 0.74
C ASP A 13 7.55 26.53 -0.13
N ASN A 14 7.24 25.23 -0.14
CA ASN A 14 6.08 24.64 -0.80
C ASN A 14 5.29 23.88 0.28
N PRO A 15 4.34 24.52 1.00
CA PRO A 15 3.58 23.85 2.05
C PRO A 15 2.70 22.75 1.45
N GLY A 16 3.26 21.55 1.42
CA GLY A 16 2.72 20.37 0.76
C GLY A 16 3.35 20.09 -0.61
N LYS A 17 3.21 18.86 -1.09
CA LYS A 17 3.74 18.39 -2.39
C LYS A 17 2.67 18.14 -3.46
N ILE A 18 1.41 18.44 -3.14
CA ILE A 18 0.25 18.23 -4.00
C ILE A 18 -0.66 19.46 -4.00
N SER A 19 -1.39 19.63 -5.09
CA SER A 19 -2.42 20.66 -5.27
C SER A 19 -3.67 20.03 -5.89
N VAL A 20 -4.82 20.68 -5.71
CA VAL A 20 -6.05 20.36 -6.44
C VAL A 20 -6.23 21.40 -7.52
N GLU A 21 -6.18 20.98 -8.78
CA GLU A 21 -6.37 21.84 -9.94
C GLU A 21 -7.64 21.44 -10.70
N PRO A 22 -8.43 22.41 -11.20
CA PRO A 22 -9.58 22.10 -12.04
C PRO A 22 -9.16 21.34 -13.30
N SER A 23 -9.86 20.26 -13.62
CA SER A 23 -9.66 19.51 -14.86
C SER A 23 -10.42 20.09 -16.06
N VAL A 24 -11.23 21.13 -15.83
CA VAL A 24 -12.04 21.82 -16.83
C VAL A 24 -11.90 23.32 -16.60
N GLU A 25 -11.65 24.07 -17.67
CA GLU A 25 -11.61 25.53 -17.65
C GLU A 25 -13.01 26.12 -17.49
N VAL A 26 -13.14 27.20 -16.72
CA VAL A 26 -14.39 27.92 -16.50
C VAL A 26 -14.14 29.40 -16.74
N GLU A 27 -14.47 29.89 -17.94
CA GLU A 27 -14.23 31.28 -18.35
C GLU A 27 -15.53 32.08 -18.51
N THR A 28 -16.65 31.39 -18.75
CA THR A 28 -17.95 31.99 -19.05
C THR A 28 -19.03 31.59 -18.05
N ALA A 29 -20.16 32.30 -18.09
CA ALA A 29 -21.34 31.93 -17.32
C ALA A 29 -21.89 30.56 -17.76
N ASP A 30 -21.84 30.25 -19.06
CA ASP A 30 -22.30 28.98 -19.60
C ASP A 30 -21.42 27.82 -19.08
N ASP A 31 -20.10 28.01 -18.98
CA ASP A 31 -19.20 27.00 -18.40
C ASP A 31 -19.53 26.74 -16.92
N LEU A 32 -19.82 27.80 -16.16
CA LEU A 32 -20.20 27.69 -14.75
C LEU A 32 -21.53 26.93 -14.60
N GLU A 33 -22.49 27.16 -15.48
CA GLU A 33 -23.76 26.43 -15.49
C GLU A 33 -23.59 24.94 -15.80
N LEU A 34 -22.58 24.57 -16.60
CA LEU A 34 -22.27 23.18 -16.92
C LEU A 34 -21.52 22.45 -15.80
N VAL A 35 -20.47 23.08 -15.25
CA VAL A 35 -19.65 22.50 -14.17
C VAL A 35 -20.41 22.48 -12.84
N TYR A 36 -21.35 23.41 -12.66
CA TYR A 36 -22.15 23.53 -11.45
C TYR A 36 -23.65 23.59 -11.76
N THR A 37 -24.42 24.38 -11.03
CA THR A 37 -25.87 24.44 -11.16
C THR A 37 -26.25 25.27 -12.39
N PRO A 38 -27.20 24.83 -13.24
CA PRO A 38 -28.03 23.62 -13.10
C PRO A 38 -27.48 22.34 -13.75
N GLY A 39 -26.41 22.41 -14.55
CA GLY A 39 -25.90 21.32 -15.39
C GLY A 39 -25.44 20.09 -14.61
N VAL A 40 -24.77 20.27 -13.47
CA VAL A 40 -24.28 19.19 -12.58
C VAL A 40 -25.39 18.25 -12.10
N ALA A 41 -26.66 18.68 -12.15
CA ALA A 41 -27.79 17.83 -11.79
C ALA A 41 -27.94 16.61 -12.73
N GLU A 42 -27.54 16.72 -14.00
CA GLU A 42 -27.68 15.63 -14.96
C GLU A 42 -26.75 14.44 -14.66
N PRO A 43 -25.42 14.59 -14.50
CA PRO A 43 -24.58 13.47 -14.09
C PRO A 43 -25.02 12.87 -12.75
N CYS A 44 -25.44 13.69 -11.78
CA CYS A 44 -26.00 13.22 -10.51
C CYS A 44 -27.21 12.30 -10.70
N ARG A 45 -28.21 12.68 -11.52
CA ARG A 45 -29.37 11.82 -11.81
C ARG A 45 -28.95 10.51 -12.47
N ARG A 46 -28.02 10.56 -13.43
CA ARG A 46 -27.54 9.35 -14.12
C ARG A 46 -26.81 8.40 -13.18
N ILE A 47 -26.06 8.91 -12.21
CA ILE A 47 -25.38 8.12 -11.17
C ILE A 47 -26.39 7.55 -10.17
N ALA A 48 -27.40 8.33 -9.77
CA ALA A 48 -28.47 7.85 -8.88
C ALA A 48 -29.25 6.66 -9.48
N GLU A 49 -29.48 6.68 -10.81
CA GLU A 49 -30.06 5.54 -11.53
C GLU A 49 -29.11 4.33 -11.63
N LYS A 50 -27.80 4.58 -11.77
CA LYS A 50 -26.79 3.54 -11.98
C LYS A 50 -25.44 3.97 -11.37
N PRO A 51 -25.11 3.55 -10.13
CA PRO A 51 -23.94 4.04 -9.39
C PRO A 51 -22.60 3.88 -10.10
N GLU A 52 -22.44 2.84 -10.92
CA GLU A 52 -21.22 2.60 -11.72
C GLU A 52 -20.91 3.73 -12.72
N LYS A 53 -21.89 4.56 -13.10
CA LYS A 53 -21.64 5.72 -13.97
C LYS A 53 -20.76 6.77 -13.29
N SER A 54 -20.52 6.67 -11.98
CA SER A 54 -19.52 7.47 -11.28
C SER A 54 -18.14 7.38 -11.94
N TYR A 55 -17.71 6.19 -12.40
CA TYR A 55 -16.46 6.03 -13.14
C TYR A 55 -16.39 6.83 -14.45
N LYS A 56 -17.55 7.13 -15.05
CA LYS A 56 -17.64 7.88 -16.31
C LYS A 56 -17.73 9.39 -16.09
N TYR A 57 -18.47 9.82 -15.07
CA TYR A 57 -18.84 11.23 -14.89
C TYR A 57 -18.10 11.93 -13.75
N THR A 58 -17.20 11.24 -13.06
CA THR A 58 -16.38 11.83 -12.00
C THR A 58 -14.92 11.40 -12.14
N SER A 59 -14.03 12.01 -11.36
CA SER A 59 -12.62 11.62 -11.25
C SER A 59 -12.40 10.23 -10.67
N ARG A 60 -13.44 9.54 -10.19
CA ARG A 60 -13.35 8.22 -9.53
C ARG A 60 -12.55 7.20 -10.34
N SER A 61 -12.60 7.25 -11.68
CA SER A 61 -11.84 6.32 -12.53
C SER A 61 -10.32 6.48 -12.48
N ASN A 62 -9.81 7.64 -12.05
CA ASN A 62 -8.37 7.91 -11.94
C ASN A 62 -7.91 8.23 -10.50
N LEU A 63 -8.85 8.28 -9.54
CA LEU A 63 -8.59 8.71 -8.17
C LEU A 63 -8.28 7.54 -7.24
N VAL A 64 -7.12 7.57 -6.58
CA VAL A 64 -6.66 6.56 -5.62
C VAL A 64 -6.56 7.16 -4.23
N GLY A 65 -7.16 6.49 -3.24
CA GLY A 65 -6.99 6.85 -1.83
C GLY A 65 -5.73 6.19 -1.26
N ILE A 66 -4.77 6.99 -0.80
CA ILE A 66 -3.53 6.52 -0.17
C ILE A 66 -3.73 6.54 1.34
N VAL A 67 -3.98 5.37 1.93
CA VAL A 67 -4.43 5.23 3.33
C VAL A 67 -3.26 4.81 4.21
N SER A 68 -3.05 5.55 5.30
CA SER A 68 -2.06 5.23 6.33
C SER A 68 -2.58 5.65 7.70
N ASP A 69 -2.25 4.91 8.76
CA ASP A 69 -2.45 5.35 10.14
C ASP A 69 -1.17 5.94 10.76
N GLY A 70 -0.05 5.92 10.03
CA GLY A 70 1.25 6.39 10.49
C GLY A 70 1.93 5.47 11.51
N SER A 71 1.46 4.22 11.67
CA SER A 71 2.01 3.27 12.65
C SER A 71 3.34 2.62 12.24
N ALA A 72 3.73 2.69 10.96
CA ALA A 72 4.99 2.12 10.47
C ALA A 72 5.66 2.96 9.37
N VAL A 73 5.82 4.26 9.62
CA VAL A 73 6.36 5.19 8.62
C VAL A 73 7.84 4.93 8.38
N LEU A 74 8.19 4.40 7.21
CA LEU A 74 9.57 4.14 6.81
C LEU A 74 10.34 3.33 7.88
N GLY A 75 11.48 3.85 8.34
CA GLY A 75 12.24 3.31 9.47
C GLY A 75 12.02 4.08 10.79
N LEU A 76 11.03 4.98 10.83
CA LEU A 76 10.73 5.83 12.00
C LEU A 76 9.78 5.14 12.98
N GLY A 77 9.02 4.14 12.51
CA GLY A 77 8.04 3.42 13.30
C GLY A 77 6.74 4.20 13.43
N ASP A 78 6.08 4.04 14.57
CA ASP A 78 4.83 4.72 14.88
C ASP A 78 5.10 6.18 15.26
N ILE A 79 4.71 7.08 14.35
CA ILE A 79 4.85 8.54 14.52
C ILE A 79 3.50 9.27 14.38
N GLY A 80 2.42 8.52 14.21
CA GLY A 80 1.07 9.03 14.05
C GLY A 80 0.75 9.60 12.66
N PRO A 81 -0.55 9.84 12.39
CA PRO A 81 -1.06 10.16 11.06
C PRO A 81 -0.62 11.54 10.55
N GLU A 82 -0.51 12.56 11.40
CA GLU A 82 -0.07 13.89 10.96
C GLU A 82 1.40 13.87 10.51
N ALA A 83 2.25 13.09 11.19
CA ALA A 83 3.66 12.98 10.85
C ALA A 83 3.90 12.10 9.61
N SER A 84 2.94 11.26 9.22
CA SER A 84 3.01 10.45 7.99
C SER A 84 2.60 11.22 6.73
N MET A 85 1.87 12.33 6.87
CA MET A 85 1.38 13.16 5.75
C MET A 85 2.45 13.49 4.69
N PRO A 86 3.68 13.92 5.04
CA PRO A 86 4.70 14.18 4.04
C PRO A 86 5.02 12.94 3.19
N VAL A 87 5.05 11.75 3.78
CA VAL A 87 5.31 10.52 3.01
C VAL A 87 4.15 10.23 2.05
N MET A 88 2.91 10.36 2.52
CA MET A 88 1.72 10.09 1.71
C MET A 88 1.54 11.09 0.56
N GLU A 89 1.82 12.38 0.77
CA GLU A 89 1.87 13.36 -0.32
C GLU A 89 2.99 13.05 -1.32
N GLY A 90 4.12 12.52 -0.83
CA GLY A 90 5.20 12.03 -1.68
C GLY A 90 4.71 10.92 -2.59
N LYS A 91 4.01 9.92 -2.04
CA LYS A 91 3.42 8.82 -2.81
C LYS A 91 2.41 9.33 -3.85
N ALA A 92 1.53 10.27 -3.48
CA ALA A 92 0.59 10.89 -4.42
C ALA A 92 1.30 11.60 -5.57
N ASN A 93 2.34 12.38 -5.28
CA ASN A 93 3.15 13.05 -6.29
C ASN A 93 3.83 12.03 -7.24
N LEU A 94 4.40 10.95 -6.71
CA LEU A 94 5.00 9.88 -7.52
C LEU A 94 3.98 9.19 -8.42
N MET A 95 2.78 8.87 -7.90
CA MET A 95 1.69 8.29 -8.70
C MET A 95 1.32 9.20 -9.88
N LYS A 96 1.17 10.51 -9.62
CA LYS A 96 0.87 11.47 -10.68
C LYS A 96 2.02 11.56 -11.70
N LYS A 97 3.25 11.66 -11.21
CA LYS A 97 4.44 11.88 -12.05
C LYS A 97 4.75 10.69 -12.97
N PHE A 98 4.60 9.46 -12.49
CA PHE A 98 5.05 8.27 -13.20
C PHE A 98 3.92 7.49 -13.89
N ALA A 99 2.67 7.64 -13.46
CA ALA A 99 1.54 6.87 -13.99
C ALA A 99 0.32 7.73 -14.36
N ASP A 100 0.37 9.06 -14.19
CA ASP A 100 -0.78 9.97 -14.36
C ASP A 100 -2.01 9.60 -13.51
N VAL A 101 -1.76 8.99 -12.34
CA VAL A 101 -2.79 8.60 -11.37
C VAL A 101 -2.94 9.69 -10.31
N ASP A 102 -4.18 10.09 -10.02
CA ASP A 102 -4.47 11.11 -9.01
C ASP A 102 -4.55 10.49 -7.61
N GLY A 103 -3.51 10.69 -6.80
CA GLY A 103 -3.44 10.19 -5.43
C GLY A 103 -3.96 11.20 -4.40
N VAL A 104 -4.80 10.75 -3.47
CA VAL A 104 -5.26 11.56 -2.32
C VAL A 104 -4.76 10.92 -1.01
N PRO A 105 -3.88 11.59 -0.26
CA PRO A 105 -3.49 11.17 1.09
C PRO A 105 -4.69 11.11 2.03
N LEU A 106 -4.86 9.97 2.71
CA LEU A 106 -5.86 9.69 3.74
C LEU A 106 -5.13 9.18 4.98
N CYS A 107 -4.44 10.07 5.68
CA CYS A 107 -3.85 9.77 6.98
C CYS A 107 -4.94 9.74 8.05
N ILE A 108 -5.21 8.56 8.59
CA ILE A 108 -6.35 8.33 9.49
C ILE A 108 -5.89 8.12 10.92
N ASN A 109 -6.59 8.77 11.85
CA ASN A 109 -6.43 8.49 13.27
C ASN A 109 -7.42 7.38 13.65
N ALA A 110 -6.93 6.15 13.67
CA ALA A 110 -7.72 4.96 14.00
C ALA A 110 -7.00 4.17 15.09
N ASP A 111 -7.74 3.81 16.14
CA ASP A 111 -7.19 3.08 17.29
C ASP A 111 -7.20 1.55 17.07
N SER A 112 -7.83 1.09 15.97
CA SER A 112 -7.94 -0.32 15.64
C SER A 112 -8.02 -0.61 14.14
N PRO A 113 -7.64 -1.83 13.70
CA PRO A 113 -7.84 -2.28 12.32
C PRO A 113 -9.27 -2.13 11.82
N GLN A 114 -10.27 -2.36 12.68
CA GLN A 114 -11.67 -2.30 12.31
C GLN A 114 -12.12 -0.87 12.01
N GLU A 115 -11.62 0.12 12.76
CA GLU A 115 -11.87 1.54 12.48
C GLU A 115 -11.26 1.96 11.14
N SER A 116 -10.04 1.52 10.83
CA SER A 116 -9.41 1.75 9.53
C SER A 116 -10.23 1.14 8.40
N VAL A 117 -10.70 -0.11 8.57
CA VAL A 117 -11.56 -0.78 7.59
C VAL A 117 -12.88 -0.02 7.38
N GLU A 118 -13.53 0.39 8.46
CA GLU A 118 -14.79 1.12 8.40
C GLU A 118 -14.64 2.48 7.70
N PHE A 119 -13.56 3.22 8.01
CA PHE A 119 -13.28 4.49 7.34
C PHE A 119 -13.16 4.30 5.83
N VAL A 120 -12.33 3.34 5.39
CA VAL A 120 -12.08 3.11 3.96
C VAL A 120 -13.35 2.60 3.26
N GLU A 121 -14.12 1.73 3.91
CA GLU A 121 -15.42 1.26 3.39
C GLU A 121 -16.40 2.42 3.15
N ARG A 122 -16.48 3.37 4.09
CA ARG A 122 -17.32 4.56 3.94
C ARG A 122 -16.80 5.54 2.87
N ALA A 123 -15.49 5.59 2.66
CA ALA A 123 -14.85 6.43 1.65
C ALA A 123 -14.88 5.83 0.23
N ALA A 124 -15.11 4.52 0.09
CA ALA A 124 -15.03 3.79 -1.17
C ALA A 124 -15.86 4.33 -2.35
N PRO A 125 -17.02 5.00 -2.17
CA PRO A 125 -17.72 5.62 -3.29
C PRO A 125 -16.94 6.71 -4.03
N THR A 126 -15.95 7.33 -3.38
CA THR A 126 -15.13 8.43 -3.94
C THR A 126 -13.99 7.92 -4.83
N PHE A 127 -13.42 6.76 -4.50
CA PHE A 127 -12.16 6.29 -5.08
C PHE A 127 -12.37 5.14 -6.07
N GLY A 128 -11.45 5.03 -7.03
CA GLY A 128 -11.37 3.92 -7.97
C GLY A 128 -10.51 2.77 -7.47
N ALA A 129 -9.58 3.04 -6.55
CA ALA A 129 -8.78 2.06 -5.83
C ALA A 129 -8.25 2.65 -4.51
N PHE A 130 -7.74 1.78 -3.63
CA PHE A 130 -7.03 2.16 -2.42
C PHE A 130 -5.62 1.57 -2.39
N ASN A 131 -4.66 2.41 -2.00
CA ASN A 131 -3.30 2.03 -1.71
C ASN A 131 -3.04 2.15 -0.21
N LEU A 132 -2.81 1.04 0.48
CA LEU A 132 -2.45 0.99 1.89
C LEU A 132 -0.94 1.18 2.04
N GLU A 133 -0.54 2.04 2.96
CA GLU A 133 0.84 2.48 3.11
C GLU A 133 1.24 2.66 4.58
N ASP A 134 2.47 2.25 4.94
CA ASP A 134 3.08 2.52 6.25
C ASP A 134 2.19 2.10 7.45
N ILE A 135 1.52 0.95 7.33
CA ILE A 135 0.70 0.35 8.39
C ILE A 135 1.45 -0.83 9.02
N SER A 136 1.53 -0.85 10.35
CA SER A 136 2.29 -1.83 11.10
C SER A 136 1.75 -3.26 10.95
N ALA A 137 2.66 -4.24 10.96
CA ALA A 137 2.30 -5.64 11.13
C ALA A 137 1.98 -5.92 12.62
N PRO A 138 1.04 -6.83 12.92
CA PRO A 138 0.25 -7.65 11.99
C PRO A 138 -1.05 -6.99 11.50
N GLN A 139 -1.35 -5.76 11.93
CA GLN A 139 -2.62 -5.07 11.66
C GLN A 139 -2.86 -4.87 10.16
N CYS A 140 -1.82 -4.50 9.42
CA CYS A 140 -1.89 -4.28 7.97
C CYS A 140 -2.49 -5.48 7.20
N PHE A 141 -2.18 -6.72 7.62
CA PHE A 141 -2.70 -7.92 6.98
C PHE A 141 -4.19 -8.13 7.22
N GLU A 142 -4.69 -7.75 8.40
CA GLU A 142 -6.12 -7.84 8.73
C GLU A 142 -6.90 -6.78 7.95
N ILE A 143 -6.39 -5.55 7.92
CA ILE A 143 -6.99 -4.42 7.21
C ILE A 143 -7.10 -4.75 5.73
N GLU A 144 -5.99 -5.14 5.10
CA GLU A 144 -5.97 -5.44 3.66
C GLU A 144 -6.92 -6.57 3.29
N ARG A 145 -6.89 -7.68 4.04
CA ARG A 145 -7.77 -8.82 3.79
C ARG A 145 -9.24 -8.42 3.92
N SER A 146 -9.58 -7.67 4.96
CA SER A 146 -10.96 -7.25 5.21
C SER A 146 -11.46 -6.31 4.11
N LEU A 147 -10.62 -5.38 3.67
CA LEU A 147 -10.96 -4.46 2.59
C LEU A 147 -11.11 -5.18 1.24
N LYS A 148 -10.20 -6.09 0.90
CA LYS A 148 -10.33 -6.93 -0.31
C LYS A 148 -11.60 -7.78 -0.35
N GLN A 149 -12.14 -8.14 0.83
CA GLN A 149 -13.40 -8.91 0.92
C GLN A 149 -14.64 -8.02 0.85
N LYS A 150 -14.55 -6.78 1.31
CA LYS A 150 -15.70 -5.87 1.47
C LYS A 150 -15.89 -4.92 0.30
N LEU A 151 -14.82 -4.57 -0.41
CA LEU A 151 -14.85 -3.54 -1.44
C LEU A 151 -14.86 -4.12 -2.85
N ASP A 152 -15.64 -3.50 -3.72
CA ASP A 152 -15.66 -3.79 -5.16
C ASP A 152 -14.51 -3.10 -5.92
N VAL A 153 -13.75 -2.22 -5.26
CA VAL A 153 -12.58 -1.53 -5.82
C VAL A 153 -11.28 -2.25 -5.45
N PRO A 154 -10.23 -2.18 -6.29
CA PRO A 154 -8.93 -2.75 -5.95
C PRO A 154 -8.36 -2.13 -4.67
N VAL A 155 -7.78 -3.00 -3.83
CA VAL A 155 -7.04 -2.62 -2.62
C VAL A 155 -5.66 -3.26 -2.73
N PHE A 156 -4.63 -2.43 -2.64
CA PHE A 156 -3.23 -2.83 -2.76
C PHE A 156 -2.45 -2.30 -1.56
N HIS A 157 -1.53 -3.10 -1.02
CA HIS A 157 -0.63 -2.64 0.04
C HIS A 157 0.79 -2.59 -0.52
N ASP A 158 1.37 -1.39 -0.62
CA ASP A 158 2.63 -1.18 -1.35
C ASP A 158 3.82 -1.82 -0.63
N ASP A 159 3.93 -1.64 0.69
CA ASP A 159 5.03 -2.23 1.47
C ASP A 159 5.09 -3.77 1.39
N GLN A 160 3.95 -4.41 1.14
CA GLN A 160 3.84 -5.85 0.94
C GLN A 160 4.09 -6.21 -0.52
N HIS A 161 3.09 -5.95 -1.37
CA HIS A 161 3.05 -6.47 -2.75
C HIS A 161 3.94 -5.67 -3.68
N GLY A 162 4.04 -4.35 -3.50
CA GLY A 162 4.91 -3.48 -4.29
C GLY A 162 6.37 -3.89 -4.12
N THR A 163 6.79 -4.10 -2.86
CA THR A 163 8.13 -4.64 -2.58
C THR A 163 8.35 -6.01 -3.20
N ALA A 164 7.38 -6.93 -3.06
CA ALA A 164 7.49 -8.29 -3.58
C ALA A 164 7.67 -8.34 -5.11
N VAL A 165 6.90 -7.53 -5.86
CA VAL A 165 6.99 -7.43 -7.32
C VAL A 165 8.39 -6.95 -7.75
N VAL A 166 8.91 -5.89 -7.13
CA VAL A 166 10.22 -5.33 -7.49
C VAL A 166 11.34 -6.29 -7.11
N VAL A 167 11.24 -6.99 -5.98
CA VAL A 167 12.23 -8.00 -5.56
C VAL A 167 12.27 -9.17 -6.53
N LEU A 168 11.12 -9.72 -6.94
CA LEU A 168 11.05 -10.80 -7.92
C LEU A 168 11.69 -10.37 -9.24
N ALA A 169 11.32 -9.22 -9.78
CA ALA A 169 11.88 -8.70 -11.03
C ALA A 169 13.39 -8.48 -10.94
N ALA A 170 13.90 -7.95 -9.82
CA ALA A 170 15.33 -7.78 -9.61
C ALA A 170 16.07 -9.13 -9.51
N LEU A 171 15.46 -10.10 -8.84
CA LEU A 171 16.02 -11.45 -8.69
C LEU A 171 16.07 -12.19 -10.03
N GLU A 172 15.03 -12.14 -10.84
CA GLU A 172 15.00 -12.76 -12.17
C GLU A 172 16.14 -12.23 -13.06
N ASN A 173 16.32 -10.91 -13.10
CA ASN A 173 17.43 -10.29 -13.83
C ASN A 173 18.81 -10.71 -13.26
N ALA A 174 18.94 -10.80 -11.93
CA ALA A 174 20.18 -11.23 -11.31
C ALA A 174 20.51 -12.70 -11.62
N LEU A 175 19.49 -13.56 -11.67
CA LEU A 175 19.61 -14.98 -12.02
C LEU A 175 20.02 -15.18 -13.49
N GLU A 176 19.49 -14.36 -14.40
CA GLU A 176 19.89 -14.35 -15.82
C GLU A 176 21.39 -14.05 -15.97
N VAL A 177 21.92 -13.06 -15.23
CA VAL A 177 23.35 -12.69 -15.27
C VAL A 177 24.26 -13.83 -14.84
N VAL A 178 23.81 -14.70 -13.93
CA VAL A 178 24.62 -15.80 -13.38
C VAL A 178 24.23 -17.18 -13.95
N ASP A 179 23.39 -17.21 -14.98
CA ASP A 179 22.90 -18.43 -15.64
C ASP A 179 22.31 -19.45 -14.65
N LYS A 180 21.42 -18.97 -13.76
CA LYS A 180 20.69 -19.79 -12.79
C LYS A 180 19.19 -19.63 -12.97
N SER A 181 18.43 -20.62 -12.51
CA SER A 181 16.97 -20.56 -12.48
C SER A 181 16.45 -20.27 -11.08
N LEU A 182 15.22 -19.76 -11.00
CA LEU A 182 14.55 -19.45 -9.73
C LEU A 182 14.22 -20.72 -8.95
N GLU A 183 13.79 -21.77 -9.65
CA GLU A 183 13.46 -23.10 -9.10
C GLU A 183 14.70 -23.80 -8.52
N GLY A 184 15.87 -23.58 -9.11
CA GLY A 184 17.14 -24.15 -8.66
C GLY A 184 17.80 -23.37 -7.52
N SER A 185 17.20 -22.27 -7.08
CA SER A 185 17.80 -21.35 -6.11
C SER A 185 17.38 -21.64 -4.68
N ARG A 186 18.32 -21.42 -3.75
CA ARG A 186 18.08 -21.37 -2.31
C ARG A 186 18.17 -19.92 -1.87
N ILE A 187 17.07 -19.37 -1.38
CA ILE A 187 16.89 -17.94 -1.11
C ILE A 187 16.72 -17.75 0.39
N THR A 188 17.53 -16.88 0.99
CA THR A 188 17.36 -16.49 2.41
C THR A 188 16.76 -15.09 2.47
N ILE A 189 15.67 -14.93 3.24
CA ILE A 189 15.02 -13.64 3.48
C ILE A 189 15.27 -13.25 4.94
N VAL A 190 16.04 -12.18 5.15
CA VAL A 190 16.34 -11.67 6.50
C VAL A 190 15.32 -10.59 6.85
N GLY A 191 14.41 -10.92 7.76
CA GLY A 191 13.29 -10.09 8.19
C GLY A 191 11.94 -10.70 7.79
N ALA A 192 11.13 -11.08 8.77
CA ALA A 192 9.80 -11.68 8.58
C ALA A 192 8.65 -10.72 8.96
N GLY A 193 8.80 -9.43 8.63
CA GLY A 193 7.72 -8.43 8.76
C GLY A 193 6.75 -8.47 7.58
N ALA A 194 5.95 -7.42 7.40
CA ALA A 194 4.99 -7.29 6.30
C ALA A 194 5.62 -7.56 4.91
N SER A 195 6.68 -6.80 4.58
CA SER A 195 7.39 -6.91 3.31
C SER A 195 8.05 -8.28 3.11
N GLY A 196 8.83 -8.76 4.09
CA GLY A 196 9.55 -10.03 3.96
C GLY A 196 8.63 -11.25 3.83
N THR A 197 7.48 -11.22 4.51
CA THR A 197 6.45 -12.26 4.38
C THR A 197 5.84 -12.25 2.97
N ALA A 198 5.46 -11.07 2.47
CA ALA A 198 4.89 -10.93 1.12
C ALA A 198 5.90 -11.35 0.02
N VAL A 199 7.18 -10.96 0.16
CA VAL A 199 8.26 -11.39 -0.73
C VAL A 199 8.39 -12.92 -0.74
N ALA A 200 8.39 -13.57 0.44
CA ALA A 200 8.49 -15.01 0.53
C ALA A 200 7.34 -15.72 -0.20
N GLU A 201 6.11 -15.23 -0.01
CA GLU A 201 4.91 -15.76 -0.67
C GLU A 201 4.97 -15.59 -2.19
N PHE A 202 5.28 -14.37 -2.67
CA PHE A 202 5.38 -14.10 -4.10
C PHE A 202 6.47 -14.94 -4.78
N LEU A 203 7.65 -15.06 -4.17
CA LEU A 203 8.72 -15.90 -4.70
C LEU A 203 8.30 -17.37 -4.74
N HIS A 204 7.59 -17.85 -3.72
CA HIS A 204 7.05 -19.21 -3.71
C HIS A 204 6.03 -19.43 -4.84
N GLU A 205 5.08 -18.50 -5.02
CA GLU A 205 4.09 -18.55 -6.11
C GLU A 205 4.74 -18.45 -7.50
N ALA A 206 5.86 -17.71 -7.61
CA ALA A 206 6.66 -17.61 -8.83
C ALA A 206 7.51 -18.87 -9.12
N GLY A 207 7.54 -19.86 -8.22
CA GLY A 207 8.23 -21.13 -8.42
C GLY A 207 9.61 -21.23 -7.81
N ALA A 208 9.99 -20.34 -6.89
CA ALA A 208 11.26 -20.46 -6.18
C ALA A 208 11.41 -21.80 -5.44
N GLY A 209 12.62 -22.36 -5.51
CA GLY A 209 12.93 -23.68 -4.96
C GLY A 209 12.85 -23.75 -3.44
N GLU A 210 13.85 -23.22 -2.75
CA GLU A 210 13.90 -23.19 -1.29
C GLU A 210 13.94 -21.75 -0.80
N ILE A 211 13.03 -21.40 0.12
CA ILE A 211 12.97 -20.08 0.77
C ILE A 211 13.17 -20.28 2.27
N LEU A 212 14.15 -19.59 2.84
CA LEU A 212 14.51 -19.63 4.25
C LEU A 212 14.29 -18.25 4.89
N PRO A 213 13.10 -17.99 5.47
CA PRO A 213 12.85 -16.77 6.22
C PRO A 213 13.54 -16.80 7.59
N VAL A 214 14.11 -15.65 7.98
CA VAL A 214 14.85 -15.47 9.24
C VAL A 214 14.30 -14.23 9.96
N ASP A 215 13.93 -14.37 11.23
CA ASP A 215 13.53 -13.26 12.09
C ASP A 215 14.61 -12.95 13.15
N ARG A 216 14.27 -12.08 14.11
CA ARG A 216 15.14 -11.72 15.24
C ARG A 216 15.51 -12.90 16.15
N ASN A 217 14.74 -13.99 16.11
CA ASN A 217 14.91 -15.18 16.93
C ASN A 217 15.66 -16.29 16.19
N GLY A 218 15.81 -16.20 14.86
CA GLY A 218 16.56 -17.13 14.03
C GLY A 218 15.78 -17.54 12.79
N VAL A 219 16.15 -18.71 12.24
CA VAL A 219 15.43 -19.31 11.11
C VAL A 219 14.01 -19.65 11.55
N ILE A 220 13.02 -19.26 10.75
CA ILE A 220 11.63 -19.68 10.94
C ILE A 220 11.49 -21.07 10.29
N ASP A 221 11.45 -22.11 11.12
CA ASP A 221 11.25 -23.50 10.69
C ASP A 221 9.77 -23.88 10.82
N THR A 222 9.05 -23.81 9.70
CA THR A 222 7.67 -24.29 9.58
C THR A 222 7.70 -25.80 9.38
N GLY A 223 7.79 -26.58 10.45
CA GLY A 223 7.85 -28.04 10.37
C GLY A 223 6.82 -28.61 9.36
N SER A 224 7.31 -29.38 8.38
CA SER A 224 6.57 -30.21 7.40
C SER A 224 5.05 -29.99 7.31
N GLY A 225 4.61 -28.90 6.66
CA GLY A 225 3.20 -28.68 6.29
C GLY A 225 2.51 -27.42 6.81
N GLY A 226 3.22 -26.52 7.49
CA GLY A 226 2.70 -25.21 7.89
C GLY A 226 2.78 -24.17 6.77
N ASN A 227 1.68 -23.47 6.50
CA ASN A 227 1.66 -22.32 5.60
C ASN A 227 2.53 -21.20 6.21
N ALA A 228 3.53 -20.69 5.47
CA ALA A 228 4.42 -19.61 5.93
C ALA A 228 3.64 -18.37 6.43
N GLN A 229 2.44 -18.15 5.88
CA GLN A 229 1.45 -17.17 6.34
C GLN A 229 1.09 -17.31 7.82
N ALA A 230 0.99 -18.52 8.35
CA ALA A 230 0.45 -18.77 9.69
C ALA A 230 1.50 -18.55 10.80
N GLU A 231 2.79 -18.70 10.50
CA GLU A 231 3.86 -18.60 11.49
C GLU A 231 4.56 -17.23 11.49
N ALA A 232 4.74 -16.58 10.33
CA ALA A 232 5.19 -15.18 10.28
C ALA A 232 4.18 -14.22 10.96
N ARG A 233 2.89 -14.58 10.96
CA ARG A 233 1.84 -13.88 11.74
C ARG A 233 1.86 -14.19 13.24
N ARG A 234 2.59 -15.23 13.69
CA ARG A 234 2.65 -15.66 15.11
C ARG A 234 3.89 -15.15 15.85
N THR A 235 4.95 -14.76 15.15
CA THR A 235 6.24 -14.34 15.74
C THR A 235 6.18 -13.03 16.53
N ASP A 236 5.07 -12.28 16.48
CA ASP A 236 4.81 -11.12 17.36
C ASP A 236 4.13 -11.49 18.70
N ARG A 237 3.94 -12.77 19.01
CA ARG A 237 3.65 -13.22 20.39
C ARG A 237 4.91 -13.82 21.02
N PRO A 238 5.24 -13.51 22.29
CA PRO A 238 6.39 -14.09 22.96
C PRO A 238 6.15 -15.59 23.17
N THR A 239 6.64 -16.43 22.26
CA THR A 239 6.59 -17.89 22.42
C THR A 239 7.75 -18.37 23.29
N GLN A 240 7.39 -19.03 24.40
CA GLN A 240 8.33 -19.76 25.25
C GLN A 240 9.00 -20.88 24.44
N ARG A 241 10.34 -20.92 24.50
CA ARG A 241 11.20 -21.85 23.74
C ARG A 241 10.91 -23.31 24.07
N GLY A 242 10.66 -24.11 23.04
CA GLY A 242 10.95 -25.54 23.01
C GLY A 242 12.24 -25.76 22.22
N ASN A 243 13.29 -26.21 22.90
CA ASN A 243 14.64 -26.33 22.36
C ASN A 243 14.79 -27.65 21.58
N HIS A 244 14.81 -27.63 20.25
CA HIS A 244 15.22 -28.79 19.45
C HIS A 244 16.38 -28.40 18.52
N GLY A 245 17.59 -28.65 19.02
CA GLY A 245 18.79 -28.66 18.21
C GLY A 245 18.83 -29.94 17.36
N GLY A 246 18.78 -29.77 16.05
CA GLY A 246 19.17 -30.77 15.06
C GLY A 246 20.35 -30.24 14.25
N ARG A 247 21.43 -31.03 14.17
CA ARG A 247 22.67 -30.68 13.48
C ARG A 247 22.56 -30.90 11.97
N LEU A 248 23.24 -30.00 11.25
CA LEU A 248 23.66 -29.96 9.84
C LEU A 248 22.58 -29.62 8.81
#